data_AF-A0AAW3UP35-F1
#
_entry.id   AF-A0AAW3UP35-F1
#
_cell.length_a   1.000
_cell.length_b   1.000
_cell.length_c   1.000
_cell.angle_alpha   90.00
_cell.angle_beta   90.00
_cell.angle_gamma   90.00
#
_symmetry.space_group_name_H-M   'P 1'
#
loop_
_entity.id
_entity.type
_entity.pdbx_description
1 polymer ?
#
loop_
_entity_poly.entity_id
_entity_poly.type
_entity_poly.pdbx_seq_one_letter_code
_entity_poly.pdbx_strand_id
1 'polypeptide(L)'
;MKRVAVSALLALCLAQPAVEAVAQTVSNQCFAIGDIAGQVASWRAHKKTKAQALDQAAKYYQNEADRQAVYGIIEKIYRPGAPHMTPDQASMAFTSECADQHKAQAADH
;
A
#
# COMPACT_ATOMS: atom_id res chain seq x y z
N MET A 1 48.51 -1.60 -31.68
CA MET A 1 47.05 -1.65 -31.96
C MET A 1 46.39 -2.64 -31.01
N LYS A 2 45.44 -2.22 -30.18
CA LYS A 2 44.35 -3.04 -29.57
C LYS A 2 43.61 -2.20 -28.51
N ARG A 3 42.67 -1.38 -28.96
CA ARG A 3 41.69 -0.67 -28.11
C ARG A 3 40.29 -0.97 -28.65
N VAL A 4 39.82 -2.21 -28.56
CA VAL A 4 38.41 -2.51 -28.85
C VAL A 4 38.04 -3.81 -28.12
N ALA A 5 37.50 -3.72 -26.91
CA ALA A 5 36.83 -4.87 -26.28
C ALA A 5 35.97 -4.54 -25.04
N VAL A 6 35.69 -3.27 -24.71
CA VAL A 6 34.93 -2.95 -23.48
C VAL A 6 33.48 -2.50 -23.77
N SER A 7 33.12 -2.25 -25.02
CA SER A 7 31.79 -1.74 -25.38
C SER A 7 30.70 -2.81 -25.54
N ALA A 8 31.05 -4.09 -25.61
CA ALA A 8 30.07 -5.15 -25.86
C ALA A 8 29.31 -5.63 -24.61
N LEU A 9 29.87 -5.44 -23.41
CA LEU A 9 29.21 -5.86 -22.16
C LEU A 9 28.12 -4.88 -21.69
N LEU A 10 28.17 -3.61 -22.12
CA LEU A 10 27.14 -2.61 -21.79
C LEU A 10 25.84 -2.80 -22.58
N ALA A 11 25.91 -3.37 -23.78
CA ALA A 11 24.73 -3.60 -24.62
C ALA A 11 23.84 -4.74 -24.10
N LEU A 12 24.40 -5.71 -23.36
CA LEU A 12 23.67 -6.85 -22.80
C LEU A 12 22.91 -6.52 -21.52
N CYS A 13 23.26 -5.44 -20.79
CA CYS A 13 22.47 -5.00 -19.63
C CYS A 13 21.23 -4.18 -20.00
N LEU A 14 21.19 -3.57 -21.19
CA LEU A 14 20.04 -2.77 -21.65
C LEU A 14 18.92 -3.60 -22.29
N ALA A 15 19.20 -4.88 -22.58
CA ALA A 15 18.25 -5.83 -23.14
C ALA A 15 17.55 -6.69 -22.07
N GLN A 16 17.67 -6.32 -20.78
CA GLN A 16 16.77 -6.89 -19.78
C GLN A 16 15.36 -6.44 -20.15
N PRO A 17 14.40 -7.36 -20.37
CA PRO A 17 13.02 -6.97 -20.48
C PRO A 17 12.72 -6.20 -19.20
N ALA A 18 12.36 -4.93 -19.35
CA ALA A 18 11.68 -4.22 -18.29
C ALA A 18 10.40 -5.02 -18.06
N VAL A 19 10.44 -5.97 -17.12
CA VAL A 19 9.23 -6.38 -16.43
C VAL A 19 8.62 -5.06 -16.01
N GLU A 20 7.52 -4.69 -16.66
CA GLU A 20 6.79 -3.50 -16.30
C GLU A 20 6.68 -3.57 -14.79
N ALA A 21 7.28 -2.59 -14.11
CA ALA A 21 6.99 -2.37 -12.72
C ALA A 21 5.53 -1.90 -12.72
N VAL A 22 4.61 -2.86 -12.86
CA VAL A 22 3.20 -2.64 -12.63
C VAL A 22 3.20 -2.08 -11.23
N ALA A 23 2.87 -0.80 -11.11
CA ALA A 23 2.64 -0.20 -9.81
C ALA A 23 1.56 -1.05 -9.17
N GLN A 24 1.98 -1.99 -8.31
CA GLN A 24 1.06 -2.92 -7.68
C GLN A 24 0.12 -2.04 -6.89
N THR A 25 -1.16 -2.06 -7.24
CA THR A 25 -2.17 -1.23 -6.60
C THR A 25 -2.10 -1.46 -5.10
N VAL A 26 -2.36 -0.41 -4.32
CA VAL A 26 -2.35 -0.49 -2.86
C VAL A 26 -3.25 -1.63 -2.38
N SER A 27 -4.37 -1.85 -3.06
CA SER A 27 -5.31 -2.94 -2.79
C SER A 27 -4.68 -4.34 -2.77
N ASN A 28 -3.57 -4.55 -3.49
CA ASN A 28 -2.98 -5.87 -3.70
C ASN A 28 -1.74 -6.12 -2.83
N GLN A 29 -1.32 -5.12 -2.05
CA GLN A 29 -0.09 -5.17 -1.25
C GLN A 29 -0.40 -4.98 0.23
N CYS A 30 -0.43 -6.09 0.99
CA CYS A 30 -0.76 -6.05 2.41
C CYS A 30 0.16 -5.15 3.24
N PHE A 31 1.44 -5.02 2.85
CA PHE A 31 2.36 -4.09 3.48
C PHE A 31 1.96 -2.62 3.26
N ALA A 32 1.55 -2.26 2.03
CA ALA A 32 1.06 -0.91 1.73
C ALA A 32 -0.24 -0.59 2.46
N ILE A 33 -1.14 -1.57 2.60
CA ILE A 33 -2.35 -1.47 3.43
C ILE A 33 -1.98 -1.19 4.89
N GLY A 34 -0.98 -1.88 5.43
CA GLY A 34 -0.41 -1.63 6.76
C GLY A 34 0.12 -0.22 6.94
N ASP A 35 1.01 0.24 6.05
CA ASP A 35 1.60 1.58 6.14
C ASP A 35 0.53 2.69 6.11
N ILE A 36 -0.48 2.54 5.26
CA ILE A 36 -1.61 3.47 5.19
C ILE A 36 -2.43 3.42 6.47
N ALA A 37 -2.69 2.23 7.03
CA ALA A 37 -3.39 2.10 8.31
C ALA A 37 -2.62 2.79 9.44
N GLY A 38 -1.29 2.66 9.48
CA GLY A 38 -0.45 3.39 10.43
C GLY A 38 -0.54 4.91 10.26
N GLN A 39 -0.53 5.39 9.01
CA GLN A 39 -0.71 6.81 8.70
C GLN A 39 -2.09 7.33 9.13
N VAL A 40 -3.16 6.60 8.84
CA VAL A 40 -4.53 6.96 9.20
C VAL A 40 -4.73 6.93 10.73
N ALA A 41 -4.14 5.96 11.43
CA ALA A 41 -4.15 5.93 12.89
C ALA A 41 -3.43 7.14 13.50
N SER A 42 -2.29 7.54 12.91
CA SER A 42 -1.59 8.78 13.26
C SER A 42 -2.48 10.02 13.06
N TRP A 43 -3.22 10.10 11.94
CA TRP A 43 -4.17 11.19 11.72
C TRP A 43 -5.24 11.28 12.82
N ARG A 44 -5.82 10.14 13.22
CA ARG A 44 -6.81 10.09 14.31
C ARG A 44 -6.19 10.52 15.65
N ALA A 45 -4.96 10.08 15.94
CA ALA A 45 -4.22 10.49 17.13
C ALA A 45 -3.96 12.01 17.15
N HIS A 46 -3.72 12.60 15.98
CA HIS A 46 -3.57 14.04 15.78
C HIS A 46 -4.89 14.77 15.50
N LYS A 47 -6.03 14.19 15.92
CA LYS A 47 -7.37 14.81 15.91
C LYS A 47 -7.93 15.17 14.53
N LYS A 48 -7.36 14.65 13.44
CA LYS A 48 -8.01 14.75 12.12
C LYS A 48 -9.34 14.02 12.19
N THR A 49 -10.43 14.64 11.72
CA THR A 49 -11.76 14.01 11.72
C THR A 49 -11.86 12.95 10.61
N LYS A 50 -12.85 12.06 10.72
CA LYS A 50 -13.15 11.07 9.67
C LYS A 50 -13.37 11.75 8.31
N ALA A 51 -14.18 12.82 8.28
CA ALA A 51 -14.43 13.58 7.05
C ALA A 51 -13.15 14.15 6.45
N GLN A 52 -12.29 14.76 7.27
CA GLN A 52 -10.99 15.28 6.82
C GLN A 52 -10.05 14.18 6.29
N ALA A 53 -10.10 12.97 6.88
CA ALA A 53 -9.34 11.82 6.38
C ALA A 53 -9.86 11.35 5.02
N LEU A 54 -11.18 11.27 4.84
CA LEU A 54 -11.82 10.91 3.56
C LEU A 54 -11.51 11.94 2.47
N ASP A 55 -11.62 13.23 2.77
CA ASP A 55 -11.27 14.31 1.83
C ASP A 55 -9.81 14.24 1.40
N GLN A 56 -8.91 13.93 2.36
CA GLN A 56 -7.49 13.77 2.07
C GLN A 56 -7.25 12.55 1.17
N ALA A 57 -7.91 11.42 1.45
CA ALA A 57 -7.81 10.24 0.61
C ALA A 57 -8.36 10.51 -0.82
N ALA A 58 -9.48 11.23 -0.94
CA ALA A 58 -10.04 11.64 -2.23
C ALA A 58 -9.06 12.47 -3.07
N LYS A 59 -8.25 13.32 -2.41
CA LYS A 59 -7.27 14.19 -3.06
C LYS A 59 -6.05 13.44 -3.58
N TYR A 60 -5.54 12.46 -2.84
CA TYR A 60 -4.25 11.82 -3.14
C TYR A 60 -4.36 10.47 -3.84
N TYR A 61 -5.47 9.75 -3.67
CA TYR A 61 -5.70 8.45 -4.33
C TYR A 61 -6.64 8.65 -5.53
N GLN A 62 -6.04 8.84 -6.70
CA GLN A 62 -6.80 9.09 -7.94
C GLN A 62 -7.40 7.80 -8.53
N ASN A 63 -6.72 6.67 -8.35
CA ASN A 63 -7.24 5.36 -8.72
C ASN A 63 -8.43 5.00 -7.81
N GLU A 64 -9.55 4.60 -8.40
CA GLU A 64 -10.78 4.26 -7.66
C GLU A 64 -10.55 3.09 -6.70
N ALA A 65 -9.89 2.01 -7.14
CA ALA A 65 -9.66 0.83 -6.32
C ALA A 65 -8.79 1.15 -5.11
N ASP A 66 -7.70 1.92 -5.30
CA ASP A 66 -6.84 2.36 -4.20
C ASP A 66 -7.60 3.28 -3.25
N ARG A 67 -8.40 4.21 -3.78
CA ARG A 67 -9.21 5.12 -2.97
C ARG A 67 -10.23 4.37 -2.11
N GLN A 68 -10.93 3.39 -2.68
CA GLN A 68 -11.86 2.55 -1.94
C GLN A 68 -11.16 1.73 -0.86
N ALA A 69 -9.96 1.20 -1.12
CA ALA A 69 -9.16 0.51 -0.12
C ALA A 69 -8.83 1.45 1.06
N VAL A 70 -8.35 2.67 0.78
CA VAL A 70 -8.04 3.66 1.83
C VAL A 70 -9.29 4.11 2.57
N TYR A 71 -10.43 4.28 1.89
CA TYR A 71 -11.70 4.58 2.54
C TYR A 71 -12.11 3.48 3.51
N GLY A 72 -11.96 2.20 3.13
CA GLY A 72 -12.22 1.07 4.03
C GLY A 72 -11.34 1.10 5.30
N ILE A 73 -10.06 1.44 5.15
CA ILE A 73 -9.15 1.63 6.29
C ILE A 73 -9.62 2.76 7.20
N ILE A 74 -9.97 3.92 6.62
CA ILE A 74 -10.48 5.08 7.36
C ILE A 74 -11.77 4.71 8.11
N GLU A 75 -12.72 4.07 7.45
CA GLU A 75 -13.97 3.62 8.05
C GLU A 75 -13.72 2.73 9.27
N LYS A 76 -12.83 1.74 9.13
CA LYS A 76 -12.51 0.80 10.21
C LYS A 76 -11.80 1.48 11.40
N ILE A 77 -10.85 2.38 11.13
CA ILE A 77 -10.11 3.12 12.18
C ILE A 77 -11.00 4.15 12.89
N TYR A 78 -11.92 4.81 12.18
CA TYR A 78 -12.77 5.86 12.75
C TYR A 78 -14.14 5.36 13.24
N ARG A 79 -14.46 4.08 13.09
CA ARG A 79 -15.73 3.51 13.54
C ARG A 79 -15.98 3.81 15.02
N PRO A 80 -17.21 4.19 15.42
CA PRO A 80 -17.57 4.35 16.83
C PRO A 80 -17.21 3.10 17.65
N GLY A 81 -16.56 3.29 18.80
CA GLY A 81 -16.10 2.18 19.65
C GLY A 81 -14.88 1.41 19.12
N ALA A 82 -14.28 1.81 17.99
CA ALA A 82 -13.02 1.23 17.54
C ALA A 82 -11.90 1.56 18.53
N PRO A 83 -11.03 0.59 18.87
CA PRO A 83 -9.90 0.83 19.77
C PRO A 83 -9.01 1.94 19.21
N HIS A 84 -8.44 2.73 20.11
CA HIS A 84 -7.41 3.68 19.74
C HIS A 84 -6.08 2.94 19.63
N MET A 85 -5.61 2.73 18.39
CA MET A 85 -4.34 2.08 18.10
C MET A 85 -3.23 3.10 17.88
N THR A 86 -1.99 2.75 18.25
CA THR A 86 -0.81 3.47 17.76
C THR A 86 -0.62 3.21 16.25
N PRO A 87 0.17 4.03 15.53
CA PRO A 87 0.49 3.78 14.13
C PRO A 87 1.03 2.36 13.87
N ASP A 88 1.96 1.88 14.71
CA ASP A 88 2.55 0.55 14.55
C ASP A 88 1.52 -0.57 14.79
N GLN A 89 0.66 -0.41 15.81
CA GLN A 89 -0.42 -1.37 16.07
C GLN A 89 -1.41 -1.46 14.91
N ALA A 90 -1.79 -0.32 14.34
CA ALA A 90 -2.66 -0.28 13.18
C ALA A 90 -1.99 -0.91 11.95
N SER A 91 -0.72 -0.58 11.69
CA SER A 91 0.02 -1.15 10.56
C SER A 91 0.10 -2.68 10.65
N MET A 92 0.49 -3.22 11.81
CA MET A 92 0.55 -4.66 12.01
C MET A 92 -0.81 -5.33 11.87
N ALA A 93 -1.86 -4.80 12.53
CA ALA A 93 -3.18 -5.42 12.53
C ALA A 93 -3.81 -5.50 11.14
N PHE A 94 -3.70 -4.43 10.35
CA PHE A 94 -4.23 -4.39 8.98
C PHE A 94 -3.38 -5.23 8.02
N THR A 95 -2.06 -5.26 8.19
CA THR A 95 -1.18 -6.14 7.40
C THR A 95 -1.53 -7.61 7.63
N SER A 96 -1.68 -8.03 8.90
CA SER A 96 -2.01 -9.42 9.23
C SER A 96 -3.37 -9.82 8.70
N GLU A 97 -4.38 -8.94 8.83
CA GLU A 97 -5.72 -9.20 8.32
C GLU A 97 -5.73 -9.38 6.80
N CYS A 98 -5.06 -8.50 6.06
CA CYS A 98 -4.92 -8.65 4.61
C CYS A 98 -4.23 -9.96 4.23
N ALA A 99 -3.13 -10.29 4.92
CA ALA A 99 -2.40 -11.53 4.66
C ALA A 99 -3.25 -12.78 4.91
N ASP A 100 -4.08 -12.76 5.95
CA ASP A 100 -4.97 -13.88 6.26
C ASP A 100 -6.15 -13.98 5.27
N GLN A 101 -6.69 -12.86 4.80
CA GLN A 101 -7.69 -12.84 3.71
C GLN A 101 -7.15 -13.45 2.42
N HIS A 102 -5.91 -13.12 2.03
CA HIS A 102 -5.27 -13.70 0.85
C HIS A 102 -5.06 -15.22 0.99
N LYS A 103 -4.70 -15.71 2.19
CA LYS A 103 -4.59 -17.16 2.45
C LYS A 103 -5.92 -17.87 2.33
N ALA A 104 -7.00 -17.28 2.86
CA ALA A 104 -8.34 -17.86 2.76
C ALA A 104 -8.81 -17.93 1.29
N GLN A 105 -8.62 -16.86 0.52
CA GLN A 105 -8.94 -16.84 -0.91
C GLN A 105 -8.15 -17.89 -1.71
N ALA A 106 -6.88 -18.13 -1.35
CA ALA A 106 -6.07 -19.17 -1.98
C ALA A 106 -6.47 -20.61 -1.59
N ALA A 107 -7.20 -20.80 -0.48
CA ALA A 107 -7.67 -22.11 -0.03
C ALA A 107 -9.04 -22.50 -0.61
N ASP A 108 -9.82 -21.51 -1.08
CA ASP A 108 -11.13 -21.69 -1.71
C ASP A 108 -11.05 -21.88 -3.24
N HIS A 109 -9.83 -21.93 -3.81
CA HIS A 109 -9.53 -22.16 -5.23
C HIS A 109 -8.78 -23.48 -5.44
#